data_AF-A0A7L3GSP2-F1
#
_entry.id   AF-A0A7L3GSP2-F1
#
_cell.length_a   1.000
_cell.length_b   1.000
_cell.length_c   1.000
_cell.angle_alpha   90.00
_cell.angle_beta   90.00
_cell.angle_gamma   90.00
#
_symmetry.space_group_name_H-M   'P 1'
#
loop_
_entity.id
_entity.type
_entity.pdbx_description
1 polymer ?
#
loop_
_entity_poly.entity_id
_entity_poly.type
_entity_poly.pdbx_seq_one_letter_code
_entity_poly.pdbx_strand_id
1 'polypeptide(L)'
;AAMSRSYNDELQYLDKIDKNCWRIKKGFVPNMHVEGVFYVNDPLEKLMFEELRNACRGGGAGGFLPAMKQIGNVAALPGIVHRSIGLPDVHSGYGFAIGNMAAFDMNDPEAVVSPGGVGFDINCGVRLLRTNLDESDVQPVKEQLAQAMFDHIPVGVGSKGVIPMNAKDLEEALEMGVDWSLREGYAWAEDKEHCEEYGRMLQADPNKVSSRAKKRGLPQLGTLGAGNHYAEIQVVDDIYNEYAARKMGIDHKGQVCVMIHSGSRGLGHQVATDALVAMEKAMKRDKIIVNDRQLACARIASAEGQDYLKGMAAAGNYAWVNRSSMTFLTRQVGAEL
;
A
#
# COMPACT_ATOMS: atom_id res chain seq x y z
N ALA A 1 9.88 -24.31 -22.56
CA ALA A 1 9.30 -22.97 -22.73
C ALA A 1 7.87 -23.17 -23.24
N ALA A 2 6.85 -22.73 -22.50
CA ALA A 2 5.50 -22.72 -23.04
C ALA A 2 5.49 -21.78 -24.26
N MET A 3 4.95 -22.23 -25.40
CA MET A 3 4.81 -21.37 -26.57
C MET A 3 4.01 -20.12 -26.17
N SER A 4 4.52 -18.94 -26.53
CA SER A 4 3.81 -17.68 -26.34
C SER A 4 2.48 -17.76 -27.10
N ARG A 5 1.36 -17.66 -26.36
CA ARG A 5 0.02 -17.66 -26.95
C ARG A 5 -0.22 -16.35 -27.71
N SER A 6 -0.93 -16.44 -28.84
CA SER A 6 -1.34 -15.24 -29.56
C SER A 6 -2.39 -14.46 -28.76
N TYR A 7 -2.57 -13.17 -29.06
CA TYR A 7 -3.61 -12.38 -28.43
C TYR A 7 -5.00 -13.00 -28.59
N ASN A 8 -5.30 -13.59 -29.75
CA ASN A 8 -6.59 -14.27 -29.97
C ASN A 8 -6.75 -15.52 -29.10
N ASP A 9 -5.67 -16.25 -28.83
CA ASP A 9 -5.71 -17.40 -27.91
C ASP A 9 -5.92 -16.92 -26.46
N GLU A 10 -5.33 -15.79 -26.08
CA GLU A 10 -5.52 -15.18 -24.76
C GLU A 10 -6.98 -14.74 -24.54
N LEU A 11 -7.62 -14.15 -25.55
CA LEU A 11 -9.02 -13.73 -25.49
C LEU A 11 -9.98 -14.88 -25.17
N GLN A 12 -9.65 -16.12 -25.53
CA GLN A 12 -10.49 -17.28 -25.23
C GLN A 12 -10.67 -17.54 -23.73
N TYR A 13 -9.82 -16.96 -22.88
CA TYR A 13 -9.87 -17.08 -21.43
C TYR A 13 -10.58 -15.90 -20.74
N LEU A 14 -11.00 -14.89 -21.50
CA LEU A 14 -11.58 -13.67 -20.95
C LEU A 14 -13.08 -13.61 -21.30
N ASP A 15 -13.93 -13.55 -20.28
CA ASP A 15 -15.38 -13.41 -20.48
C ASP A 15 -15.89 -12.15 -19.77
N LYS A 16 -16.68 -11.31 -20.46
CA LYS A 16 -17.39 -10.20 -19.81
C LYS A 16 -18.55 -10.78 -19.02
N ILE A 17 -18.56 -10.59 -17.70
CA ILE A 17 -19.62 -11.10 -16.80
C ILE A 17 -20.71 -10.05 -16.62
N ASP A 18 -20.32 -8.78 -16.51
CA ASP A 18 -21.20 -7.64 -16.32
C ASP A 18 -20.62 -6.41 -17.03
N LYS A 19 -21.36 -5.30 -17.08
CA LYS A 19 -20.97 -4.03 -17.71
C LYS A 19 -19.55 -3.62 -17.34
N ASN A 20 -19.21 -3.75 -16.05
CA ASN A 20 -17.92 -3.32 -15.52
C ASN A 20 -17.05 -4.47 -14.98
N CYS A 21 -17.32 -5.73 -15.36
CA CYS A 21 -16.64 -6.88 -14.76
C CYS A 21 -16.27 -7.94 -15.80
N TRP A 22 -15.02 -8.36 -15.77
CA TRP A 22 -14.46 -9.40 -16.61
C TRP A 22 -13.93 -10.56 -15.78
N ARG A 23 -14.13 -11.78 -16.28
CA ARG A 23 -13.57 -13.02 -15.76
C ARG A 23 -12.27 -13.36 -16.48
N ILE A 24 -11.30 -13.85 -15.72
CA ILE A 24 -10.12 -14.55 -16.21
C ILE A 24 -10.28 -16.05 -15.84
N LYS A 25 -10.59 -16.87 -16.84
CA LYS A 25 -10.80 -18.32 -16.65
C LYS A 25 -9.51 -19.03 -16.26
N LYS A 26 -9.66 -20.12 -15.50
CA LYS A 26 -8.55 -21.06 -15.23
C LYS A 26 -7.89 -21.52 -16.54
N GLY A 27 -6.56 -21.63 -16.51
CA GLY A 27 -5.75 -21.92 -17.69
C GLY A 27 -5.30 -20.68 -18.46
N PHE A 28 -5.71 -19.46 -18.05
CA PHE A 28 -5.11 -18.23 -18.56
C PHE A 28 -3.62 -18.11 -18.22
N VAL A 29 -3.19 -18.70 -17.12
CA VAL A 29 -1.78 -19.04 -16.87
C VAL A 29 -1.74 -20.46 -16.29
N PRO A 30 -0.57 -21.13 -16.31
CA PRO A 30 -0.44 -22.45 -15.68
C PRO A 30 -0.80 -22.41 -14.19
N ASN A 31 -1.26 -23.55 -13.64
CA ASN A 31 -1.42 -23.77 -12.20
C ASN A 31 -2.46 -22.89 -11.47
N MET A 32 -3.38 -22.23 -12.17
CA MET A 32 -4.44 -21.46 -11.51
C MET A 32 -5.31 -22.34 -10.58
N HIS A 33 -5.31 -22.02 -9.29
CA HIS A 33 -6.14 -22.65 -8.26
C HIS A 33 -7.56 -22.07 -8.23
N VAL A 34 -7.70 -20.78 -8.55
CA VAL A 34 -8.98 -20.06 -8.64
C VAL A 34 -9.09 -19.28 -9.95
N GLU A 35 -10.26 -18.73 -10.25
CA GLU A 35 -10.42 -17.77 -11.36
C GLU A 35 -9.91 -16.39 -10.96
N GLY A 36 -9.56 -15.56 -11.95
CA GLY A 36 -9.36 -14.13 -11.75
C GLY A 36 -10.60 -13.34 -12.12
N VAL A 37 -10.74 -12.13 -11.58
CA VAL A 37 -11.69 -11.12 -12.06
C VAL A 37 -11.03 -9.75 -12.05
N PHE A 38 -11.47 -8.86 -12.94
CA PHE A 38 -11.09 -7.45 -12.87
C PHE A 38 -12.29 -6.56 -13.19
N TYR A 39 -12.33 -5.41 -12.53
CA TYR A 39 -13.39 -4.43 -12.68
C TYR A 39 -12.90 -3.24 -13.49
N VAL A 40 -13.57 -2.88 -14.58
CA VAL A 40 -13.20 -1.75 -15.44
C VAL A 40 -14.42 -1.18 -16.12
N ASN A 41 -14.47 0.13 -16.34
CA ASN A 41 -15.44 0.76 -17.23
C ASN A 41 -14.91 0.76 -18.69
N ASP A 42 -15.71 1.24 -19.65
CA ASP A 42 -15.33 1.19 -21.07
C ASP A 42 -14.00 1.87 -21.41
N PRO A 43 -13.62 3.04 -20.82
CA PRO A 43 -12.28 3.61 -21.01
C PRO A 43 -11.15 2.72 -20.49
N LEU A 44 -11.26 2.23 -19.25
CA LEU A 44 -10.22 1.42 -18.60
C LEU A 44 -10.09 0.02 -19.24
N GLU A 45 -11.20 -0.52 -19.74
CA GLU A 45 -11.22 -1.78 -20.49
C GLU A 45 -10.26 -1.70 -21.69
N LYS A 46 -10.29 -0.60 -22.45
CA LYS A 46 -9.40 -0.43 -23.62
C LYS A 46 -7.93 -0.51 -23.22
N LEU A 47 -7.54 0.13 -22.12
CA LEU A 47 -6.16 0.14 -21.63
C LEU A 47 -5.71 -1.27 -21.23
N MET A 48 -6.54 -2.00 -20.50
CA MET A 48 -6.25 -3.36 -20.06
C MET A 48 -6.05 -4.32 -21.25
N PHE A 49 -6.91 -4.26 -22.26
CA PHE A 49 -6.80 -5.12 -23.44
C PHE A 49 -5.65 -4.71 -24.38
N GLU A 50 -5.30 -3.42 -24.42
CA GLU A 50 -4.14 -2.92 -25.15
C GLU A 50 -2.83 -3.39 -24.51
N GLU A 51 -2.73 -3.33 -23.18
CA GLU A 51 -1.58 -3.84 -22.43
C GLU A 51 -1.33 -5.33 -22.73
N LEU A 52 -2.39 -6.16 -22.65
CA LEU A 52 -2.32 -7.58 -23.00
C LEU A 52 -1.91 -7.80 -24.46
N ARG A 53 -2.48 -7.03 -25.40
CA ARG A 53 -2.16 -7.12 -26.83
C ARG A 53 -0.69 -6.80 -27.09
N ASN A 54 -0.15 -5.78 -26.44
CA ASN A 54 1.25 -5.39 -26.56
C ASN A 54 2.19 -6.47 -26.02
N ALA A 55 1.84 -7.09 -24.88
CA ALA A 55 2.59 -8.21 -24.32
C ALA A 55 2.65 -9.43 -25.26
N CYS A 56 1.60 -9.70 -26.04
CA CYS A 56 1.60 -10.78 -27.04
C CYS A 56 2.43 -10.46 -28.30
N ARG A 57 2.75 -9.18 -28.57
CA ARG A 57 3.51 -8.75 -29.76
C ARG A 57 5.03 -8.74 -29.54
N GLY A 58 5.47 -8.39 -28.33
CA GLY A 58 6.89 -8.36 -27.97
C GLY A 58 7.36 -9.71 -27.47
N GLY A 59 8.48 -10.22 -27.99
CA GLY A 59 9.12 -11.48 -27.55
C GLY A 59 9.71 -11.45 -26.14
N GLY A 60 8.97 -10.98 -25.13
CA GLY A 60 9.29 -11.11 -23.70
C GLY A 60 10.47 -10.29 -23.19
N ALA A 61 10.99 -9.31 -23.93
CA ALA A 61 12.17 -8.55 -23.50
C ALA A 61 11.79 -7.28 -22.72
N GLY A 62 11.95 -7.34 -21.38
CA GLY A 62 12.33 -6.16 -20.57
C GLY A 62 11.24 -5.35 -19.84
N GLY A 63 9.99 -5.81 -19.78
CA GLY A 63 8.90 -5.12 -19.06
C GLY A 63 8.23 -5.99 -17.98
N PHE A 64 7.41 -5.37 -17.13
CA PHE A 64 6.49 -6.11 -16.25
C PHE A 64 5.48 -6.91 -17.09
N LEU A 65 5.03 -8.04 -16.54
CA LEU A 65 3.91 -8.78 -17.13
C LEU A 65 2.65 -7.90 -17.09
N PRO A 66 1.79 -7.94 -18.12
CA PRO A 66 0.55 -7.15 -18.13
C PRO A 66 -0.31 -7.51 -16.91
N ALA A 67 -1.08 -6.56 -16.40
CA ALA A 67 -1.83 -6.69 -15.16
C ALA A 67 -2.76 -7.92 -15.17
N MET A 68 -3.40 -8.22 -16.31
CA MET A 68 -4.22 -9.43 -16.47
C MET A 68 -3.44 -10.72 -16.19
N LYS A 69 -2.17 -10.80 -16.65
CA LYS A 69 -1.31 -11.97 -16.40
C LYS A 69 -0.89 -12.05 -14.95
N GLN A 70 -0.64 -10.93 -14.30
CA GLN A 70 -0.31 -10.88 -12.88
C GLN A 70 -1.50 -11.34 -12.03
N ILE A 71 -2.74 -10.90 -12.33
CA ILE A 71 -3.97 -11.40 -11.68
C ILE A 71 -4.05 -12.92 -11.82
N GLY A 72 -3.80 -13.45 -13.03
CA GLY A 72 -3.75 -14.90 -13.28
C GLY A 72 -2.66 -15.62 -12.48
N ASN A 73 -1.46 -15.03 -12.39
CA ASN A 73 -0.34 -15.63 -11.64
C ASN A 73 -0.62 -15.65 -10.14
N VAL A 74 -1.27 -14.61 -9.60
CA VAL A 74 -1.74 -14.57 -8.21
C VAL A 74 -2.82 -15.64 -7.97
N ALA A 75 -3.72 -15.85 -8.94
CA ALA A 75 -4.70 -16.94 -8.90
C ALA A 75 -4.09 -18.36 -8.91
N ALA A 76 -2.79 -18.47 -9.19
CA ALA A 76 -2.00 -19.71 -9.14
C ALA A 76 -1.19 -19.88 -7.84
N LEU A 77 -1.34 -18.98 -6.85
CA LEU A 77 -0.67 -19.13 -5.57
C LEU A 77 -1.37 -20.18 -4.67
N PRO A 78 -0.61 -21.02 -3.94
CA PRO A 78 -1.18 -22.01 -3.04
C PRO A 78 -2.02 -21.38 -1.91
N GLY A 79 -3.16 -22.01 -1.61
CA GLY A 79 -4.09 -21.59 -0.55
C GLY A 79 -4.86 -20.29 -0.81
N ILE A 80 -4.82 -19.74 -2.04
CA ILE A 80 -5.68 -18.61 -2.42
C ILE A 80 -7.16 -19.04 -2.38
N VAL A 81 -8.02 -18.18 -1.82
CA VAL A 81 -9.45 -18.45 -1.72
C VAL A 81 -10.28 -17.60 -2.68
N HIS A 82 -11.40 -18.17 -3.14
CA HIS A 82 -12.37 -17.57 -4.04
C HIS A 82 -11.83 -17.11 -5.40
N ARG A 83 -11.15 -15.95 -5.48
CA ARG A 83 -10.71 -15.29 -6.72
C ARG A 83 -9.49 -14.39 -6.48
N SER A 84 -8.67 -14.21 -7.51
CA SER A 84 -7.75 -13.07 -7.60
C SER A 84 -8.47 -11.88 -8.25
N ILE A 85 -8.45 -10.71 -7.61
CA ILE A 85 -9.32 -9.58 -7.97
C ILE A 85 -8.48 -8.36 -8.36
N GLY A 86 -8.63 -7.83 -9.57
CA GLY A 86 -8.12 -6.52 -9.97
C GLY A 86 -9.18 -5.43 -9.78
N LEU A 87 -8.84 -4.38 -9.03
CA LEU A 87 -9.67 -3.19 -8.84
C LEU A 87 -9.63 -2.26 -10.07
N PRO A 88 -10.49 -1.23 -10.16
CA PRO A 88 -10.57 -0.35 -11.33
C PRO A 88 -9.29 0.37 -11.73
N ASP A 89 -8.37 0.60 -10.80
CA ASP A 89 -7.07 1.21 -11.00
C ASP A 89 -5.95 0.19 -11.24
N VAL A 90 -6.29 -1.07 -11.51
CA VAL A 90 -5.32 -2.15 -11.64
C VAL A 90 -4.32 -1.91 -12.77
N HIS A 91 -3.03 -2.09 -12.48
CA HIS A 91 -1.96 -1.98 -13.46
C HIS A 91 -0.73 -2.79 -13.05
N SER A 92 0.17 -3.01 -14.01
CA SER A 92 1.39 -3.81 -13.82
C SER A 92 2.19 -3.40 -12.57
N GLY A 93 2.48 -4.38 -11.70
CA GLY A 93 3.24 -4.22 -10.45
C GLY A 93 4.38 -5.25 -10.31
N TYR A 94 4.88 -5.46 -9.10
CA TYR A 94 5.94 -6.45 -8.82
C TYR A 94 5.33 -7.78 -8.37
N GLY A 95 5.23 -8.75 -9.28
CA GLY A 95 4.58 -10.05 -9.05
C GLY A 95 3.05 -9.93 -9.01
N PHE A 96 2.51 -9.24 -8.01
CA PHE A 96 1.12 -8.80 -7.98
C PHE A 96 0.97 -7.52 -8.81
N ALA A 97 -0.18 -7.36 -9.46
CA ALA A 97 -0.55 -6.06 -10.03
C ALA A 97 -0.89 -5.08 -8.89
N ILE A 98 -0.58 -3.79 -9.07
CA ILE A 98 -1.10 -2.76 -8.18
C ILE A 98 -2.62 -2.74 -8.34
N GLY A 99 -3.37 -2.64 -7.25
CA GLY A 99 -4.84 -2.80 -7.26
C GLY A 99 -5.30 -4.25 -7.30
N ASN A 100 -4.41 -5.25 -7.17
CA ASN A 100 -4.79 -6.66 -7.08
C ASN A 100 -4.99 -7.09 -5.62
N MET A 101 -6.19 -7.54 -5.28
CA MET A 101 -6.51 -8.20 -4.02
C MET A 101 -6.53 -9.72 -4.15
N ALA A 102 -5.99 -10.40 -3.15
CA ALA A 102 -6.10 -11.84 -2.98
C ALA A 102 -6.22 -12.16 -1.49
N ALA A 103 -7.02 -13.16 -1.16
CA ALA A 103 -7.15 -13.68 0.20
C ALA A 103 -6.62 -15.11 0.26
N PHE A 104 -6.04 -15.47 1.39
CA PHE A 104 -5.47 -16.80 1.65
C PHE A 104 -6.02 -17.33 2.97
N ASP A 105 -6.36 -18.61 3.03
CA ASP A 105 -6.91 -19.22 4.25
C ASP A 105 -5.80 -19.46 5.27
N MET A 106 -5.85 -18.77 6.41
CA MET A 106 -4.87 -18.93 7.50
C MET A 106 -4.83 -20.34 8.09
N ASN A 107 -5.89 -21.14 7.91
CA ASN A 107 -5.95 -22.53 8.37
C ASN A 107 -5.43 -23.54 7.33
N ASP A 108 -5.27 -23.12 6.08
CA ASP A 108 -4.68 -23.98 5.05
C ASP A 108 -3.16 -24.01 5.24
N PRO A 109 -2.55 -25.19 5.55
CA PRO A 109 -1.10 -25.29 5.71
C PRO A 109 -0.34 -24.94 4.42
N GLU A 110 -1.01 -24.97 3.27
CA GLU A 110 -0.46 -24.59 1.99
C GLU A 110 -0.57 -23.07 1.71
N ALA A 111 -1.35 -22.31 2.48
CA ALA A 111 -1.49 -20.89 2.26
C ALA A 111 -0.16 -20.13 2.39
N VAL A 112 0.02 -19.13 1.54
CA VAL A 112 1.25 -18.35 1.44
C VAL A 112 1.05 -16.88 1.79
N VAL A 113 2.13 -16.24 2.22
CA VAL A 113 2.26 -14.78 2.29
C VAL A 113 3.34 -14.33 1.32
N SER A 114 3.10 -13.24 0.60
CA SER A 114 4.03 -12.68 -0.38
C SER A 114 4.23 -11.17 -0.17
N PRO A 115 5.46 -10.68 0.01
CA PRO A 115 5.76 -9.25 0.08
C PRO A 115 5.34 -8.48 -1.16
N GLY A 116 5.36 -9.13 -2.34
CA GLY A 116 4.89 -8.52 -3.59
C GLY A 116 3.40 -8.19 -3.57
N GLY A 117 2.59 -8.94 -2.82
CA GLY A 117 1.15 -8.69 -2.66
C GLY A 117 0.80 -7.59 -1.66
N VAL A 118 1.75 -7.19 -0.82
CA VAL A 118 1.61 -6.03 0.09
C VAL A 118 2.21 -4.77 -0.53
N GLY A 119 3.33 -4.93 -1.24
CA GLY A 119 4.11 -3.84 -1.82
C GLY A 119 5.31 -3.44 -0.96
N PHE A 120 6.23 -2.70 -1.57
CA PHE A 120 7.48 -2.30 -0.92
C PHE A 120 7.27 -1.18 0.10
N ASP A 121 6.45 -0.18 -0.20
CA ASP A 121 6.10 0.85 0.79
C ASP A 121 4.96 0.35 1.68
N ILE A 122 5.32 -0.52 2.63
CA ILE A 122 4.37 -1.17 3.55
C ILE A 122 3.56 -0.09 4.27
N ASN A 123 2.24 -0.22 4.27
CA ASN A 123 1.31 0.76 4.84
C ASN A 123 1.52 2.18 4.26
N CYS A 124 1.88 2.30 2.97
CA CYS A 124 1.59 3.51 2.22
C CYS A 124 0.09 3.73 2.25
N GLY A 125 -0.32 4.91 2.71
CA GLY A 125 -1.72 5.16 3.01
C GLY A 125 -1.99 6.63 3.24
N VAL A 126 -3.28 6.92 3.40
CA VAL A 126 -3.80 8.29 3.43
C VAL A 126 -4.37 8.57 4.82
N ARG A 127 -4.15 9.79 5.30
CA ARG A 127 -4.87 10.38 6.43
C ARG A 127 -5.54 11.65 5.96
N LEU A 128 -6.82 11.82 6.31
CA LEU A 128 -7.57 13.05 6.06
C LEU A 128 -7.83 13.77 7.40
N LEU A 129 -7.43 15.03 7.47
CA LEU A 129 -7.67 15.92 8.60
C LEU A 129 -8.77 16.89 8.19
N ARG A 130 -9.90 16.87 8.89
CA ARG A 130 -10.93 17.90 8.73
C ARG A 130 -10.53 19.16 9.50
N THR A 131 -10.99 20.31 9.02
CA THR A 131 -10.91 21.57 9.76
C THR A 131 -12.31 22.14 9.97
N ASN A 132 -12.40 23.22 10.74
CA ASN A 132 -13.61 24.04 10.79
C ASN A 132 -13.49 25.30 9.91
N LEU A 133 -12.49 25.34 9.02
CA LEU A 133 -12.24 26.46 8.11
C LEU A 133 -13.02 26.26 6.82
N ASP A 134 -13.39 27.38 6.22
CA ASP A 134 -13.96 27.48 4.89
C ASP A 134 -12.93 27.95 3.87
N GLU A 135 -13.20 27.69 2.60
CA GLU A 135 -12.36 28.16 1.49
C GLU A 135 -12.08 29.68 1.58
N SER A 136 -13.06 30.46 2.03
CA SER A 136 -12.91 31.91 2.22
C SER A 136 -11.87 32.30 3.27
N ASP A 137 -11.62 31.43 4.27
CA ASP A 137 -10.62 31.67 5.30
C ASP A 137 -9.21 31.41 4.78
N VAL A 138 -9.07 30.43 3.87
CA VAL A 138 -7.77 29.97 3.37
C VAL A 138 -7.33 30.67 2.10
N GLN A 139 -8.25 31.03 1.20
CA GLN A 139 -7.92 31.69 -0.08
C GLN A 139 -6.99 32.91 0.06
N PRO A 140 -7.19 33.83 1.03
CA PRO A 140 -6.31 34.97 1.21
C PRO A 140 -4.87 34.63 1.62
N VAL A 141 -4.67 33.48 2.29
CA VAL A 141 -3.37 33.08 2.88
C VAL A 141 -2.79 31.81 2.25
N LYS A 142 -3.40 31.27 1.19
CA LYS A 142 -3.07 29.95 0.62
C LYS A 142 -1.58 29.76 0.30
N GLU A 143 -0.91 30.79 -0.22
CA GLU A 143 0.52 30.71 -0.57
C GLU A 143 1.39 30.66 0.69
N GLN A 144 1.04 31.45 1.71
CA GLN A 144 1.73 31.47 3.00
C GLN A 144 1.50 30.14 3.74
N LEU A 145 0.28 29.62 3.72
CA LEU A 145 -0.07 28.34 4.34
C LEU A 145 0.64 27.16 3.65
N ALA A 146 0.66 27.14 2.32
CA ALA A 146 1.38 26.11 1.56
C ALA A 146 2.89 26.17 1.82
N GLN A 147 3.48 27.37 1.86
CA GLN A 147 4.90 27.55 2.19
C GLN A 147 5.20 27.12 3.63
N ALA A 148 4.36 27.50 4.59
CA ALA A 148 4.51 27.10 5.99
C ALA A 148 4.41 25.57 6.17
N MET A 149 3.48 24.91 5.47
CA MET A 149 3.43 23.44 5.44
C MET A 149 4.70 22.82 4.85
N PHE A 150 5.22 23.37 3.76
CA PHE A 150 6.46 22.90 3.14
C PHE A 150 7.67 23.05 4.06
N ASP A 151 7.75 24.16 4.79
CA ASP A 151 8.85 24.45 5.71
C ASP A 151 8.82 23.55 6.95
N HIS A 152 7.62 23.20 7.43
CA HIS A 152 7.44 22.37 8.62
C HIS A 152 7.45 20.87 8.36
N ILE A 153 6.98 20.42 7.18
CA ILE A 153 6.89 19.00 6.82
C ILE A 153 8.04 18.66 5.88
N PRO A 154 9.09 17.95 6.34
CA PRO A 154 10.24 17.66 5.47
C PRO A 154 9.84 16.78 4.28
N VAL A 155 10.17 17.26 3.08
CA VAL A 155 9.92 16.57 1.81
C VAL A 155 11.21 16.13 1.14
N GLY A 156 11.13 15.11 0.27
CA GLY A 156 12.24 14.71 -0.60
C GLY A 156 13.03 13.49 -0.15
N VAL A 157 13.84 12.96 -1.07
CA VAL A 157 14.67 11.78 -0.85
C VAL A 157 15.86 12.14 0.05
N GLY A 158 15.96 11.49 1.21
CA GLY A 158 17.07 11.68 2.14
C GLY A 158 16.86 12.78 3.17
N SER A 159 15.71 13.45 3.14
CA SER A 159 15.30 14.42 4.16
C SER A 159 15.16 13.76 5.52
N LYS A 160 15.42 14.55 6.56
CA LYS A 160 15.39 14.09 7.95
C LYS A 160 14.16 14.60 8.68
N GLY A 161 13.60 13.77 9.53
CA GLY A 161 12.55 14.14 10.47
C GLY A 161 12.96 15.27 11.40
N VAL A 162 11.99 16.12 11.75
CA VAL A 162 12.16 17.17 12.76
C VAL A 162 11.87 16.69 14.18
N ILE A 163 11.16 15.56 14.32
CA ILE A 163 10.90 14.95 15.61
C ILE A 163 12.17 14.24 16.11
N PRO A 164 12.68 14.57 17.32
CA PRO A 164 13.82 13.89 17.90
C PRO A 164 13.56 12.38 18.01
N MET A 165 14.49 11.61 17.47
CA MET A 165 14.31 10.16 17.29
C MET A 165 15.66 9.47 17.40
N ASN A 166 15.84 8.68 18.46
CA ASN A 166 17.00 7.82 18.65
C ASN A 166 16.66 6.34 18.38
N ALA A 167 17.66 5.46 18.48
CA ALA A 167 17.47 4.03 18.17
C ALA A 167 16.43 3.34 19.09
N LYS A 168 16.38 3.71 20.38
CA LYS A 168 15.41 3.19 21.35
C LYS A 168 14.01 3.69 21.01
N ASP A 169 13.87 4.98 20.73
CA ASP A 169 12.59 5.59 20.36
C ASP A 169 12.01 4.91 19.11
N LEU A 170 12.87 4.59 18.13
CA LEU A 170 12.45 3.88 16.92
C LEU A 170 11.93 2.47 17.23
N GLU A 171 12.60 1.73 18.11
CA GLU A 171 12.14 0.38 18.50
C GLU A 171 10.77 0.44 19.18
N GLU A 172 10.58 1.40 20.08
CA GLU A 172 9.29 1.61 20.74
C GLU A 172 8.22 2.06 19.74
N ALA A 173 8.52 2.94 18.78
CA ALA A 173 7.61 3.34 17.73
C ALA A 173 7.19 2.16 16.82
N LEU A 174 8.11 1.24 16.51
CA LEU A 174 7.83 0.02 15.75
C LEU A 174 6.88 -0.93 16.50
N GLU A 175 6.94 -0.97 17.83
CA GLU A 175 6.09 -1.84 18.66
C GLU A 175 4.74 -1.21 19.02
N MET A 176 4.74 0.09 19.32
CA MET A 176 3.61 0.81 19.90
C MET A 176 2.77 1.55 18.85
N GLY A 177 3.27 1.80 17.64
CA GLY A 177 2.54 2.58 16.64
C GLY A 177 2.16 3.96 17.19
N VAL A 178 0.94 4.44 16.91
CA VAL A 178 0.47 5.76 17.37
C VAL A 178 0.46 5.90 18.90
N ASP A 179 0.41 4.81 19.69
CA ASP A 179 0.54 4.91 21.16
C ASP A 179 1.90 5.50 21.58
N TRP A 180 2.96 5.31 20.79
CA TRP A 180 4.24 6.00 21.00
C TRP A 180 4.09 7.51 20.80
N SER A 181 3.48 7.93 19.68
CA SER A 181 3.23 9.34 19.39
C SER A 181 2.39 10.02 20.47
N LEU A 182 1.40 9.33 21.03
CA LEU A 182 0.59 9.83 22.15
C LEU A 182 1.45 10.07 23.40
N ARG A 183 2.27 9.09 23.78
CA ARG A 183 3.12 9.17 24.97
C ARG A 183 4.13 10.30 24.89
N GLU A 184 4.70 10.53 23.71
CA GLU A 184 5.68 11.61 23.48
C GLU A 184 5.03 12.98 23.20
N GLY A 185 3.70 13.07 23.12
CA GLY A 185 2.97 14.34 22.92
C GLY A 185 2.84 14.80 21.46
N TYR A 186 3.05 13.90 20.49
CA TYR A 186 2.91 14.16 19.05
C TYR A 186 1.56 13.70 18.46
N ALA A 187 0.59 13.38 19.31
CA ALA A 187 -0.76 13.01 18.91
C ALA A 187 -1.76 13.37 20.02
N TRP A 188 -3.03 13.58 19.65
CA TRP A 188 -4.15 13.68 20.59
C TRP A 188 -4.77 12.31 20.80
N ALA A 189 -5.35 12.06 21.98
CA ALA A 189 -5.91 10.76 22.35
C ALA A 189 -6.92 10.22 21.31
N GLU A 190 -7.70 11.12 20.72
CA GLU A 190 -8.72 10.84 19.72
C GLU A 190 -8.14 10.47 18.35
N ASP A 191 -6.87 10.81 18.07
CA ASP A 191 -6.25 10.55 16.75
C ASP A 191 -6.18 9.05 16.46
N LYS A 192 -5.93 8.23 17.47
CA LYS A 192 -5.86 6.77 17.28
C LYS A 192 -7.21 6.13 17.05
N GLU A 193 -8.30 6.71 17.57
CA GLU A 193 -9.66 6.19 17.35
C GLU A 193 -10.11 6.34 15.89
N HIS A 194 -9.47 7.25 15.16
CA HIS A 194 -9.72 7.53 13.74
C HIS A 194 -8.64 6.93 12.83
N CYS A 195 -7.93 5.90 13.32
CA CYS A 195 -6.98 5.13 12.54
C CYS A 195 -7.48 3.69 12.37
N GLU A 196 -7.29 3.14 11.17
CA GLU A 196 -7.29 1.69 10.99
C GLU A 196 -6.34 1.02 12.00
N GLU A 197 -6.73 -0.13 12.54
CA GLU A 197 -6.02 -0.86 13.61
C GLU A 197 -5.72 -0.01 14.85
N TYR A 198 -6.50 1.06 15.11
CA TYR A 198 -6.18 2.06 16.14
C TYR A 198 -4.74 2.61 16.01
N GLY A 199 -4.18 2.59 14.80
CA GLY A 199 -2.82 3.03 14.52
C GLY A 199 -1.71 2.10 15.04
N ARG A 200 -2.04 0.84 15.38
CA ARG A 200 -1.08 -0.14 15.91
C ARG A 200 -1.50 -1.58 15.62
N MET A 201 -0.66 -2.31 14.89
CA MET A 201 -0.72 -3.77 14.80
C MET A 201 0.02 -4.41 15.98
N LEU A 202 -0.71 -5.19 16.79
CA LEU A 202 -0.22 -5.77 18.05
C LEU A 202 0.82 -6.87 17.87
N GLN A 203 0.84 -7.53 16.71
CA GLN A 203 1.77 -8.60 16.35
C GLN A 203 3.13 -8.08 15.86
N ALA A 204 3.35 -6.76 15.85
CA ALA A 204 4.62 -6.17 15.47
C ALA A 204 5.76 -6.68 16.36
N ASP A 205 6.88 -7.07 15.73
CA ASP A 205 8.10 -7.45 16.44
C ASP A 205 9.29 -6.68 15.86
N PRO A 206 9.80 -5.66 16.57
CA PRO A 206 10.97 -4.90 16.13
C PRO A 206 12.23 -5.75 15.93
N ASN A 207 12.32 -6.96 16.50
CA ASN A 207 13.43 -7.87 16.28
C ASN A 207 13.40 -8.53 14.90
N LYS A 208 12.25 -8.51 14.22
CA LYS A 208 12.08 -8.98 12.84
C LYS A 208 12.34 -7.89 11.80
N VAL A 209 12.69 -6.68 12.25
CA VAL A 209 13.12 -5.58 11.39
C VAL A 209 14.65 -5.51 11.40
N SER A 210 15.28 -5.66 10.23
CA SER A 210 16.73 -5.70 10.13
C SER A 210 17.40 -4.40 10.57
N SER A 211 18.65 -4.49 11.04
CA SER A 211 19.45 -3.30 11.38
C SER A 211 19.59 -2.34 10.18
N ARG A 212 19.63 -2.88 8.96
CA ARG A 212 19.64 -2.10 7.72
C ARG A 212 18.33 -1.32 7.53
N ALA A 213 17.18 -1.96 7.76
CA ALA A 213 15.88 -1.30 7.68
C ALA A 213 15.75 -0.19 8.73
N LYS A 214 16.12 -0.48 9.98
CA LYS A 214 16.15 0.52 11.08
C LYS A 214 17.07 1.69 10.74
N LYS A 215 18.28 1.44 10.24
CA LYS A 215 19.24 2.49 9.84
C LYS A 215 18.70 3.39 8.71
N ARG A 216 17.90 2.85 7.79
CA ARG A 216 17.25 3.61 6.72
C ARG A 216 16.06 4.43 7.25
N GLY A 217 15.25 3.84 8.13
CA GLY A 217 14.04 4.46 8.67
C GLY A 217 14.29 5.53 9.73
N LEU A 218 15.29 5.34 10.58
CA LEU A 218 15.58 6.24 11.70
C LEU A 218 15.62 7.72 11.32
N PRO A 219 16.40 8.15 10.29
CA PRO A 219 16.42 9.56 9.92
C PRO A 219 15.12 10.03 9.23
N GLN A 220 14.29 9.14 8.69
CA GLN A 220 13.19 9.50 7.78
C GLN A 220 11.82 9.63 8.47
N LEU A 221 11.73 9.38 9.78
CA LEU A 221 10.45 9.44 10.48
C LEU A 221 9.92 10.89 10.53
N GLY A 222 8.63 11.08 10.29
CA GLY A 222 8.01 12.41 10.19
C GLY A 222 8.33 13.13 8.89
N THR A 223 8.58 12.40 7.79
CA THR A 223 8.82 12.98 6.46
C THR A 223 7.82 12.44 5.43
N LEU A 224 7.47 13.28 4.46
CA LEU A 224 6.58 12.88 3.36
C LEU A 224 7.24 11.85 2.45
N GLY A 225 8.44 12.20 1.96
CA GLY A 225 9.14 11.39 0.98
C GLY A 225 9.06 11.90 -0.45
N ALA A 226 8.90 10.96 -1.38
CA ALA A 226 8.93 11.18 -2.82
C ALA A 226 7.96 10.20 -3.50
N GLY A 227 7.85 10.26 -4.83
CA GLY A 227 6.89 9.44 -5.59
C GLY A 227 5.51 10.09 -5.58
N ASN A 228 4.48 9.31 -5.29
CA ASN A 228 3.09 9.77 -5.20
C ASN A 228 2.71 10.32 -3.80
N HIS A 229 3.68 10.57 -2.93
CA HIS A 229 3.46 11.09 -1.58
C HIS A 229 3.30 12.61 -1.59
N TYR A 230 2.34 13.12 -0.84
CA TYR A 230 1.99 14.55 -0.77
C TYR A 230 1.31 14.90 0.55
N ALA A 231 1.33 16.19 0.89
CA ALA A 231 0.39 16.79 1.83
C ALA A 231 -0.35 17.91 1.09
N GLU A 232 -1.67 17.83 1.01
CA GLU A 232 -2.50 18.73 0.21
C GLU A 232 -3.58 19.37 1.07
N ILE A 233 -3.76 20.68 0.92
CA ILE A 233 -4.93 21.41 1.43
C ILE A 233 -6.01 21.33 0.35
N GLN A 234 -7.17 20.82 0.71
CA GLN A 234 -8.26 20.49 -0.21
C GLN A 234 -9.56 21.16 0.25
N VAL A 235 -10.43 21.44 -0.71
CA VAL A 235 -11.77 22.00 -0.47
C VAL A 235 -12.81 20.96 -0.85
N VAL A 236 -13.81 20.76 0.01
CA VAL A 236 -14.97 19.90 -0.30
C VAL A 236 -15.84 20.58 -1.34
N ASP A 237 -15.70 20.20 -2.61
CA ASP A 237 -16.46 20.79 -3.72
C ASP A 237 -17.88 20.20 -3.85
N ASP A 238 -18.01 18.89 -3.63
CA ASP A 238 -19.27 18.14 -3.76
C ASP A 238 -19.50 17.18 -2.59
N ILE A 239 -20.77 17.01 -2.22
CA ILE A 239 -21.23 16.01 -1.25
C ILE A 239 -22.29 15.13 -1.91
N TYR A 240 -21.94 13.86 -2.14
CA TYR A 240 -22.82 12.88 -2.80
C TYR A 240 -23.72 12.12 -1.81
N ASN A 241 -23.28 12.00 -0.55
CA ASN A 241 -24.05 11.36 0.52
C ASN A 241 -23.92 12.19 1.79
N GLU A 242 -24.92 13.02 2.06
CA GLU A 242 -24.90 13.93 3.22
C GLU A 242 -24.84 13.20 4.57
N TYR A 243 -25.49 12.04 4.69
CA TYR A 243 -25.49 11.29 5.95
C TYR A 243 -24.08 10.78 6.28
N ALA A 244 -23.42 10.16 5.29
CA ALA A 244 -22.05 9.67 5.46
C ALA A 244 -21.07 10.83 5.70
N ALA A 245 -21.19 11.93 4.94
CA ALA A 245 -20.35 13.11 5.09
C ALA A 245 -20.44 13.70 6.51
N ARG A 246 -21.66 13.94 7.02
CA ARG A 246 -21.88 14.41 8.41
C ARG A 246 -21.31 13.46 9.45
N LYS A 247 -21.38 12.14 9.24
CA LYS A 247 -20.75 11.16 10.14
C LYS A 247 -19.22 11.21 10.14
N MET A 248 -18.61 11.70 9.06
CA MET A 248 -17.17 11.94 8.95
C MET A 248 -16.77 13.36 9.36
N GLY A 249 -17.72 14.20 9.80
CA GLY A 249 -17.48 15.61 10.14
C GLY A 249 -17.23 16.51 8.93
N ILE A 250 -17.71 16.08 7.76
CA ILE A 250 -17.76 16.88 6.53
C ILE A 250 -19.19 17.41 6.40
N ASP A 251 -19.42 18.65 6.80
CA ASP A 251 -20.77 19.16 7.05
C ASP A 251 -21.33 19.96 5.86
N HIS A 252 -20.47 20.56 5.04
CA HIS A 252 -20.87 21.42 3.93
C HIS A 252 -19.80 21.51 2.83
N LYS A 253 -20.22 21.98 1.65
CA LYS A 253 -19.31 22.35 0.56
C LYS A 253 -18.54 23.61 0.92
N GLY A 254 -17.27 23.70 0.52
CA GLY A 254 -16.37 24.79 0.87
C GLY A 254 -15.52 24.50 2.11
N GLN A 255 -15.85 23.45 2.89
CA GLN A 255 -15.05 23.06 4.06
C GLN A 255 -13.64 22.64 3.64
N VAL A 256 -12.64 23.12 4.38
CA VAL A 256 -11.23 22.81 4.13
C VAL A 256 -10.81 21.55 4.87
N CYS A 257 -10.07 20.70 4.18
CA CYS A 257 -9.42 19.51 4.73
C CYS A 257 -7.93 19.49 4.37
N VAL A 258 -7.15 18.69 5.09
CA VAL A 258 -5.76 18.40 4.75
C VAL A 258 -5.59 16.90 4.55
N MET A 259 -5.12 16.49 3.38
CA MET A 259 -4.84 15.09 3.05
C MET A 259 -3.34 14.84 3.11
N ILE A 260 -2.92 13.82 3.86
CA ILE A 260 -1.52 13.39 3.97
C ILE A 260 -1.41 11.98 3.41
N HIS A 261 -0.64 11.83 2.33
CA HIS A 261 -0.35 10.56 1.69
C HIS A 261 1.13 10.20 1.86
N SER A 262 1.41 9.16 2.64
CA SER A 262 2.77 8.68 2.91
C SER A 262 2.75 7.27 3.52
N GLY A 263 3.91 6.64 3.60
CA GLY A 263 4.06 5.26 4.08
C GLY A 263 5.22 5.07 5.05
N SER A 264 5.79 3.87 5.02
CA SER A 264 6.86 3.42 5.91
C SER A 264 8.26 3.78 5.41
N ARG A 265 8.33 4.57 4.34
CA ARG A 265 9.58 5.16 3.83
C ARG A 265 10.60 4.06 3.47
N GLY A 266 11.89 4.35 3.66
CA GLY A 266 12.96 3.38 3.40
C GLY A 266 12.93 2.16 4.32
N LEU A 267 12.21 2.22 5.45
CA LEU A 267 12.12 1.11 6.40
C LEU A 267 11.30 -0.04 5.82
N GLY A 268 10.04 0.19 5.44
CA GLY A 268 9.20 -0.87 4.88
C GLY A 268 9.73 -1.41 3.57
N HIS A 269 10.30 -0.54 2.71
CA HIS A 269 10.96 -1.00 1.49
C HIS A 269 12.06 -2.01 1.80
N GLN A 270 12.87 -1.76 2.83
CA GLN A 270 13.93 -2.68 3.21
C GLN A 270 13.37 -3.96 3.85
N VAL A 271 12.31 -3.88 4.67
CA VAL A 271 11.61 -5.06 5.22
C VAL A 271 11.10 -5.97 4.10
N ALA A 272 10.43 -5.41 3.08
CA ALA A 272 9.96 -6.18 1.92
C ALA A 272 11.14 -6.80 1.14
N THR A 273 12.21 -6.02 0.92
CA THR A 273 13.41 -6.50 0.20
C THR A 273 14.08 -7.67 0.94
N ASP A 274 14.24 -7.57 2.26
CA ASP A 274 14.86 -8.59 3.08
C ASP A 274 14.00 -9.87 3.10
N ALA A 275 12.68 -9.72 3.18
CA ALA A 275 11.73 -10.83 3.13
C ALA A 275 11.76 -11.57 1.79
N LEU A 276 11.81 -10.85 0.64
CA LEU A 276 11.92 -11.49 -0.68
C LEU A 276 13.13 -12.42 -0.76
N VAL A 277 14.30 -12.01 -0.27
CA VAL A 277 15.52 -12.83 -0.26
C VAL A 277 15.35 -14.08 0.62
N ALA A 278 14.71 -13.95 1.78
CA ALA A 278 14.44 -15.09 2.66
C ALA A 278 13.44 -16.07 2.01
N MET A 279 12.38 -15.53 1.38
CA MET A 279 11.32 -16.33 0.77
C MET A 279 11.76 -17.05 -0.50
N GLU A 280 12.67 -16.49 -1.31
CA GLU A 280 13.28 -17.23 -2.43
C GLU A 280 13.95 -18.54 -1.96
N LYS A 281 14.58 -18.52 -0.78
CA LYS A 281 15.17 -19.72 -0.17
C LYS A 281 14.09 -20.67 0.36
N ALA A 282 13.06 -20.14 1.02
CA ALA A 282 11.94 -20.91 1.54
C ALA A 282 11.19 -21.65 0.42
N MET A 283 10.89 -20.99 -0.70
CA MET A 283 10.24 -21.61 -1.86
C MET A 283 11.02 -22.80 -2.40
N LYS A 284 12.35 -22.67 -2.50
CA LYS A 284 13.21 -23.77 -2.96
C LYS A 284 13.18 -24.95 -2.00
N ARG A 285 13.20 -24.70 -0.69
CA ARG A 285 13.10 -25.73 0.37
C ARG A 285 11.74 -26.43 0.33
N ASP A 286 10.67 -25.65 0.25
CA ASP A 286 9.28 -26.09 0.41
C ASP A 286 8.63 -26.48 -0.93
N LYS A 287 9.40 -26.41 -2.03
CA LYS A 287 9.00 -26.72 -3.41
C LYS A 287 7.76 -25.94 -3.87
N ILE A 288 7.66 -24.68 -3.45
CA ILE A 288 6.60 -23.77 -3.90
C ILE A 288 6.93 -23.34 -5.33
N ILE A 289 6.06 -23.69 -6.27
CA ILE A 289 6.20 -23.36 -7.68
C ILE A 289 5.33 -22.16 -7.99
N VAL A 290 5.93 -21.12 -8.55
CA VAL A 290 5.23 -19.90 -9.00
C VAL A 290 5.53 -19.64 -10.47
N ASN A 291 4.61 -18.97 -11.14
CA ASN A 291 4.74 -18.62 -12.56
C ASN A 291 5.69 -17.43 -12.81
N ASP A 292 5.97 -16.63 -11.78
CA ASP A 292 6.86 -15.47 -11.83
C ASP A 292 7.71 -15.42 -10.55
N ARG A 293 9.02 -15.21 -10.69
CA ARG A 293 9.95 -15.07 -9.56
C ARG A 293 9.58 -13.89 -8.66
N GLN A 294 8.95 -12.86 -9.19
CA GLN A 294 8.47 -11.71 -8.41
C GLN A 294 7.35 -12.07 -7.43
N LEU A 295 6.71 -13.24 -7.57
CA LEU A 295 5.76 -13.81 -6.60
C LEU A 295 6.46 -14.58 -5.46
N ALA A 296 7.66 -14.15 -5.08
CA ALA A 296 8.36 -14.79 -3.97
C ALA A 296 7.49 -14.78 -2.71
N CYS A 297 7.35 -15.94 -2.08
CA CYS A 297 6.42 -16.16 -0.97
C CYS A 297 6.92 -17.27 -0.05
N ALA A 298 6.35 -17.36 1.15
CA ALA A 298 6.54 -18.48 2.07
C ALA A 298 5.20 -18.93 2.61
N ARG A 299 5.13 -20.18 3.12
CA ARG A 299 3.93 -20.64 3.84
C ARG A 299 3.69 -19.71 5.02
N ILE A 300 2.44 -19.34 5.26
CA ILE A 300 2.08 -18.41 6.34
C ILE A 300 2.60 -18.92 7.69
N ALA A 301 2.47 -20.22 7.94
CA ALA A 301 2.90 -20.86 9.18
C ALA A 301 4.42 -21.12 9.28
N SER A 302 5.20 -20.86 8.21
CA SER A 302 6.66 -21.04 8.27
C SER A 302 7.33 -19.94 9.10
N ALA A 303 8.58 -20.18 9.51
CA ALA A 303 9.38 -19.17 10.20
C ALA A 303 9.53 -17.90 9.35
N GLU A 304 9.77 -18.03 8.05
CA GLU A 304 9.90 -16.89 7.14
C GLU A 304 8.58 -16.13 6.94
N GLY A 305 7.45 -16.85 6.86
CA GLY A 305 6.13 -16.23 6.76
C GLY A 305 5.78 -15.44 8.01
N GLN A 306 5.95 -16.04 9.19
CA GLN A 306 5.70 -15.38 10.48
C GLN A 306 6.66 -14.22 10.74
N ASP A 307 7.95 -14.37 10.43
CA ASP A 307 8.93 -13.30 10.59
C ASP A 307 8.60 -12.10 9.69
N TYR A 308 8.18 -12.35 8.44
CA TYR A 308 7.71 -11.28 7.56
C TYR A 308 6.46 -10.60 8.09
N LEU A 309 5.43 -11.34 8.52
CA LEU A 309 4.19 -10.76 9.03
C LEU A 309 4.43 -9.84 10.25
N LYS A 310 5.32 -10.25 11.15
CA LYS A 310 5.70 -9.43 12.32
C LYS A 310 6.54 -8.21 11.93
N GLY A 311 7.48 -8.35 11.00
CA GLY A 311 8.28 -7.24 10.48
C GLY A 311 7.44 -6.25 9.64
N MET A 312 6.47 -6.76 8.89
CA MET A 312 5.48 -5.98 8.14
C MET A 312 4.58 -5.19 9.10
N ALA A 313 4.08 -5.82 10.17
CA ALA A 313 3.31 -5.13 11.21
C ALA A 313 4.12 -4.00 11.87
N ALA A 314 5.40 -4.24 12.16
CA ALA A 314 6.30 -3.20 12.68
C ALA A 314 6.50 -2.05 11.67
N ALA A 315 6.69 -2.35 10.38
CA ALA A 315 6.73 -1.32 9.34
C ALA A 315 5.39 -0.56 9.20
N GLY A 316 4.27 -1.24 9.41
CA GLY A 316 2.94 -0.66 9.50
C GLY A 316 2.84 0.36 10.63
N ASN A 317 3.28 -0.01 11.84
CA ASN A 317 3.36 0.88 13.00
C ASN A 317 4.20 2.11 12.72
N TYR A 318 5.37 1.94 12.09
CA TYR A 318 6.21 3.07 11.66
C TYR A 318 5.47 4.02 10.72
N ALA A 319 4.71 3.52 9.74
CA ALA A 319 3.96 4.37 8.81
C ALA A 319 2.85 5.18 9.50
N TRP A 320 2.14 4.59 10.46
CA TRP A 320 1.17 5.34 11.26
C TRP A 320 1.82 6.41 12.12
N VAL A 321 2.94 6.11 12.77
CA VAL A 321 3.73 7.12 13.51
C VAL A 321 4.17 8.23 12.55
N ASN A 322 4.67 7.89 11.36
CA ASN A 322 5.08 8.85 10.35
C ASN A 322 3.95 9.83 9.98
N ARG A 323 2.75 9.30 9.69
CA ARG A 323 1.57 10.14 9.39
C ARG A 323 1.08 10.92 10.61
N SER A 324 1.23 10.37 11.82
CA SER A 324 0.92 11.08 13.06
C SER A 324 1.85 12.27 13.30
N SER A 325 3.15 12.09 13.09
CA SER A 325 4.13 13.17 13.13
C SER A 325 3.77 14.30 12.17
N MET A 326 3.40 13.98 10.93
CA MET A 326 2.98 15.00 9.95
C MET A 326 1.63 15.65 10.31
N THR A 327 0.74 14.93 10.99
CA THR A 327 -0.50 15.51 11.55
C THR A 327 -0.17 16.55 12.61
N PHE A 328 0.76 16.24 13.52
CA PHE A 328 1.23 17.18 14.53
C PHE A 328 1.84 18.44 13.88
N LEU A 329 2.73 18.28 12.91
CA LEU A 329 3.36 19.39 12.20
C LEU A 329 2.34 20.25 11.44
N THR A 330 1.35 19.62 10.80
CA THR A 330 0.25 20.34 10.13
C THR A 330 -0.54 21.20 11.11
N ARG A 331 -0.79 20.70 12.32
CA ARG A 331 -1.50 21.46 13.37
C ARG A 331 -0.66 22.62 13.91
N GLN A 332 0.66 22.49 13.99
CA GLN A 332 1.54 23.58 14.38
C GLN A 332 1.47 24.74 13.38
N VAL A 333 1.53 24.42 12.08
CA VAL A 333 1.37 25.42 11.01
C VAL A 333 0.05 26.18 11.13
N GLY A 334 -1.06 25.47 11.35
CA GLY A 334 -2.37 26.09 11.52
C GLY A 334 -2.55 26.89 12.81
N ALA A 335 -1.62 26.80 13.78
CA ALA A 335 -1.64 27.61 15.00
C ALA A 335 -0.77 28.88 14.90
N GLU A 336 0.15 28.93 13.92
CA GLU A 336 1.04 30.07 13.69
C GLU A 336 0.44 31.15 12.77
N LEU A 337 -0.57 30.78 11.98
CA LEU A 337 -1.26 31.63 11.00
C LEU A 337 -2.72 31.86 11.42
#